data_AF-A0A7C4UY79-F1
#
_entry.id   AF-A0A7C4UY79-F1
#
_cell.length_a   1.000
_cell.length_b   1.000
_cell.length_c   1.000
_cell.angle_alpha   90.00
_cell.angle_beta   90.00
_cell.angle_gamma   90.00
#
_symmetry.space_group_name_H-M   'P 1'
#
loop_
_entity.id
_entity.type
_entity.pdbx_description
1 polymer ?
#
loop_
_entity_poly.entity_id
_entity_poly.type
_entity_poly.pdbx_seq_one_letter_code
_entity_poly.pdbx_strand_id
1 'polypeptide(L)'
;MSTSTDDSLRLCLTTGIAAAKAGDKHQARLYLERVLRLQPSPEERVQALLYLQEIADDPVERRAYLEQILIFDPANPTARQELAILEGRLTRDQLRAPGASEETGPAPGPEPVPSRRFVCKNCGGIMRFDPWKGRLICQYCGHTILPSEAVQAGYVVVEGDFLTTLPTEAGHRWQRQSYVVQCAGCGSRIILSEGQFSASCPFCGSPQVARIELDPDVIPPHAILPFRVSQEQAVAAVQEWLGSGWFAPADLRRAVRLASIRRAYLPFWAFDFIGTVKWNALVQGGSEWRPTADALSIFEENVLVPASATVPATLLEQAMDFDLHELEPFAEEKLAGWPAELYQVSLADASIRARERVAHMARRRITGDFLAGKSYRALSLSTHMVNIDRFQHLLLPFWLLSYRYRDQLRQVVVNGQTGKVAGELPRTYAPLLILAGLALAVIAAFAVLIYLITSSGGLGAL
;
A
#
# COMPACT_ATOMS: atom_id res chain seq x y z
N MET A 1 8.24 4.19 -51.73
CA MET A 1 7.09 5.10 -51.49
C MET A 1 6.82 5.35 -50.00
N SER A 2 7.33 4.55 -49.06
CA SER A 2 7.15 4.79 -47.61
C SER A 2 7.98 5.97 -47.06
N THR A 3 9.16 6.23 -47.63
CA THR A 3 10.11 7.23 -47.11
C THR A 3 9.64 8.68 -47.23
N SER A 4 8.99 9.07 -48.34
CA SER A 4 8.56 10.46 -48.55
C SER A 4 7.39 10.88 -47.64
N THR A 5 6.53 9.94 -47.28
CA THR A 5 5.39 10.18 -46.38
C THR A 5 5.86 10.30 -44.95
N ASP A 6 6.81 9.46 -44.54
CA ASP A 6 7.46 9.49 -43.21
C ASP A 6 8.23 10.81 -43.00
N ASP A 7 9.02 11.23 -44.01
CA ASP A 7 9.73 12.51 -43.97
C ASP A 7 8.76 13.72 -43.89
N SER A 8 7.65 13.66 -44.61
CA SER A 8 6.61 14.70 -44.59
C SER A 8 5.90 14.78 -43.24
N LEU A 9 5.60 13.63 -42.62
CA LEU A 9 4.98 13.54 -41.32
C LEU A 9 5.88 14.13 -40.24
N ARG A 10 7.14 13.70 -40.20
CA ARG A 10 8.14 14.17 -39.25
C ARG A 10 8.39 15.67 -39.38
N LEU A 11 8.43 16.19 -40.60
CA LEU A 11 8.55 17.64 -40.85
C LEU A 11 7.32 18.40 -40.33
N CYS A 12 6.10 17.91 -40.59
CA CYS A 12 4.88 18.54 -40.10
C CYS A 12 4.85 18.54 -38.56
N LEU A 13 5.19 17.42 -37.92
CA LEU A 13 5.21 17.30 -36.47
C LEU A 13 6.22 18.26 -35.84
N THR A 14 7.46 18.25 -36.32
CA THR A 14 8.51 19.14 -35.79
C THR A 14 8.19 20.63 -36.02
N THR A 15 7.68 21.00 -37.20
CA THR A 15 7.30 22.38 -37.51
C THR A 15 6.09 22.84 -36.70
N GLY A 16 5.08 21.99 -36.54
CA GLY A 16 3.89 22.29 -35.75
C GLY A 16 4.22 22.49 -34.27
N ILE A 17 5.06 21.62 -33.70
CA ILE A 17 5.54 21.75 -32.32
C ILE A 17 6.35 23.04 -32.13
N ALA A 18 7.24 23.36 -33.07
CA ALA A 18 8.03 24.59 -33.00
C ALA A 18 7.14 25.85 -33.05
N ALA A 19 6.13 25.86 -33.93
CA ALA A 19 5.16 26.95 -34.01
C ALA A 19 4.33 27.09 -32.72
N ALA A 20 3.88 25.96 -32.13
CA ALA A 20 3.14 25.96 -30.88
C ALA A 20 3.96 26.58 -29.74
N LYS A 21 5.24 26.18 -29.61
CA LYS A 21 6.18 26.73 -28.63
C LYS A 21 6.51 28.20 -28.87
N ALA A 22 6.46 28.66 -30.13
CA ALA A 22 6.64 30.06 -30.49
C ALA A 22 5.38 30.92 -30.27
N GLY A 23 4.25 30.31 -29.88
CA GLY A 23 2.97 30.99 -29.71
C GLY A 23 2.20 31.24 -31.02
N ASP A 24 2.69 30.77 -32.16
CA ASP A 24 1.96 30.85 -33.44
C ASP A 24 0.91 29.74 -33.52
N LYS A 25 -0.24 29.99 -32.90
CA LYS A 25 -1.36 29.04 -32.85
C LYS A 25 -1.87 28.64 -34.23
N HIS A 26 -1.87 29.59 -35.19
CA HIS A 26 -2.39 29.33 -36.53
C HIS A 26 -1.48 28.37 -37.29
N GLN A 27 -0.18 28.65 -37.32
CA GLN A 27 0.79 27.78 -37.97
C GLN A 27 0.88 26.42 -37.26
N ALA A 28 0.86 26.41 -35.92
CA ALA A 28 0.83 25.18 -35.14
C ALA A 28 -0.35 24.27 -35.51
N ARG A 29 -1.58 24.80 -35.48
CA ARG A 29 -2.78 24.04 -35.84
C ARG A 29 -2.69 23.45 -37.24
N LEU A 30 -2.28 24.26 -38.22
CA LEU A 30 -2.18 23.82 -39.62
C LEU A 30 -1.25 22.60 -39.79
N TYR A 31 -0.07 22.62 -39.17
CA TYR A 31 0.88 21.52 -39.28
C TYR A 31 0.47 20.30 -38.44
N LEU A 32 -0.03 20.50 -37.23
CA LEU A 32 -0.41 19.41 -36.33
C LEU A 32 -1.66 18.66 -36.80
N GLU A 33 -2.67 19.35 -37.33
CA GLU A 33 -3.82 18.67 -37.94
C GLU A 33 -3.43 17.90 -39.21
N ARG A 34 -2.42 18.40 -39.95
CA ARG A 34 -1.87 17.67 -41.09
C ARG A 34 -1.20 16.37 -40.65
N VAL A 35 -0.50 16.35 -39.50
CA VAL A 35 0.04 15.10 -38.92
C VAL A 35 -1.08 14.07 -38.73
N LEU A 36 -2.23 14.46 -38.16
CA LEU A 36 -3.34 13.53 -37.90
C LEU A 36 -3.92 12.88 -39.17
N ARG A 37 -3.77 13.53 -40.33
CA ARG A 37 -4.21 13.03 -41.65
C ARG A 37 -3.19 12.10 -42.31
N LEU A 38 -1.93 12.11 -41.89
CA LEU A 38 -0.82 11.35 -42.50
C LEU A 38 -0.63 9.94 -41.91
N GLN A 39 -1.66 9.38 -41.25
CA GLN A 39 -1.61 8.06 -40.58
C GLN A 39 -0.41 7.91 -39.60
N PRO A 40 -0.29 8.80 -38.60
CA PRO A 40 0.80 8.74 -37.63
C PRO A 40 0.75 7.49 -36.77
N SER A 41 1.90 7.11 -36.22
CA SER A 41 1.95 6.15 -35.12
C SER A 41 1.15 6.66 -33.91
N PRO A 42 0.73 5.77 -32.98
CA PRO A 42 0.03 6.19 -31.77
C PRO A 42 0.79 7.25 -30.95
N GLU A 43 2.12 7.11 -30.85
CA GLU A 43 2.98 8.04 -30.12
C GLU A 43 3.00 9.44 -30.76
N GLU A 44 3.20 9.51 -32.08
CA GLU A 44 3.20 10.78 -32.82
C GLU A 44 1.81 11.44 -32.80
N ARG A 45 0.74 10.63 -32.86
CA ARG A 45 -0.63 11.12 -32.73
C ARG A 45 -0.87 11.76 -31.38
N VAL A 46 -0.52 11.07 -30.30
CA VAL A 46 -0.62 11.61 -28.93
C VAL A 46 0.20 12.88 -28.80
N GLN A 47 1.42 12.90 -29.33
CA GLN A 47 2.27 14.08 -29.32
C GLN A 47 1.61 15.27 -30.03
N ALA A 48 1.05 15.08 -31.24
CA ALA A 48 0.38 16.16 -31.96
C ALA A 48 -0.86 16.67 -31.20
N LEU A 49 -1.67 15.77 -30.64
CA LEU A 49 -2.88 16.12 -29.89
C LEU A 49 -2.56 16.89 -28.60
N LEU A 50 -1.45 16.58 -27.91
CA LEU A 50 -1.01 17.28 -26.70
C LEU A 50 -0.72 18.77 -26.94
N TYR A 51 -0.19 19.13 -28.11
CA TYR A 51 -0.01 20.53 -28.48
C TYR A 51 -1.30 21.17 -29.01
N LEU A 52 -2.13 20.41 -29.73
CA LEU A 52 -3.43 20.91 -30.21
C LEU A 52 -4.38 21.28 -29.07
N GLN A 53 -4.44 20.47 -27.99
CA GLN A 53 -5.27 20.80 -26.82
C GLN A 53 -4.79 22.07 -26.09
N GLU A 54 -3.49 22.31 -26.06
CA GLU A 54 -2.90 23.48 -25.39
C GLU A 54 -3.28 24.78 -26.11
N ILE A 55 -3.21 24.78 -27.45
CA ILE A 55 -3.51 25.96 -28.27
C ILE A 55 -5.01 26.15 -28.54
N ALA A 56 -5.86 25.15 -28.27
CA ALA A 56 -7.31 25.23 -28.47
C ALA A 56 -7.96 26.26 -27.54
N ASP A 57 -8.70 27.20 -28.12
CA ASP A 57 -9.42 28.25 -27.37
C ASP A 57 -10.82 27.77 -26.94
N ASP A 58 -11.45 26.89 -27.73
CA ASP A 58 -12.77 26.32 -27.44
C ASP A 58 -12.65 25.11 -26.48
N PRO A 59 -13.35 25.11 -25.33
CA PRO A 59 -13.34 23.99 -24.40
C PRO A 59 -13.88 22.68 -25.00
N VAL A 60 -14.81 22.75 -25.97
CA VAL A 60 -15.37 21.55 -26.62
C VAL A 60 -14.31 20.88 -27.50
N GLU A 61 -13.62 21.68 -28.32
CA GLU A 61 -12.48 21.24 -29.12
C GLU A 61 -11.35 20.68 -28.25
N ARG A 62 -10.98 21.38 -27.17
CA ARG A 62 -9.96 20.91 -26.22
C ARG A 62 -10.32 19.55 -25.62
N ARG A 63 -11.57 19.38 -25.18
CA ARG A 63 -12.08 18.09 -24.66
C ARG A 63 -11.93 16.98 -25.70
N ALA A 64 -12.31 17.23 -26.96
CA ALA A 64 -12.22 16.23 -28.01
C ALA A 64 -10.77 15.78 -28.29
N TYR A 65 -9.79 16.67 -28.18
CA TYR A 65 -8.37 16.28 -28.28
C TYR A 65 -7.90 15.46 -27.08
N LEU A 66 -8.30 15.83 -25.86
CA LEU A 66 -7.97 15.09 -24.63
C LEU A 66 -8.56 13.67 -24.66
N GLU A 67 -9.83 13.52 -25.04
CA GLU A 67 -10.48 12.21 -25.18
C GLU A 67 -9.77 11.36 -26.25
N GLN A 68 -9.35 11.95 -27.37
CA GLN A 68 -8.55 11.24 -28.36
C GLN A 68 -7.18 10.81 -27.82
N ILE A 69 -6.49 11.62 -27.02
CA ILE A 69 -5.24 11.20 -26.38
C ILE A 69 -5.49 9.95 -25.53
N LEU A 70 -6.54 9.96 -24.70
CA LEU A 70 -6.85 8.85 -23.80
C LEU A 70 -7.29 7.56 -24.52
N ILE A 71 -7.73 7.63 -25.77
CA ILE A 71 -7.98 6.44 -26.60
C ILE A 71 -6.67 5.70 -26.92
N PHE A 72 -5.57 6.43 -27.17
CA PHE A 72 -4.28 5.85 -27.55
C PHE A 72 -3.32 5.66 -26.37
N ASP A 73 -3.41 6.53 -25.37
CA ASP A 73 -2.64 6.47 -24.14
C ASP A 73 -3.56 6.74 -22.94
N PRO A 74 -4.28 5.71 -22.46
CA PRO A 74 -5.22 5.86 -21.34
C PRO A 74 -4.56 6.34 -20.05
N ALA A 75 -3.25 6.16 -19.88
CA ALA A 75 -2.49 6.54 -18.69
C ALA A 75 -1.74 7.87 -18.86
N ASN A 76 -2.10 8.66 -19.89
CA ASN A 76 -1.46 9.95 -20.13
C ASN A 76 -1.77 10.94 -18.98
N PRO A 77 -0.76 11.38 -18.20
CA PRO A 77 -0.99 12.21 -17.02
C PRO A 77 -1.58 13.58 -17.40
N THR A 78 -1.04 14.21 -18.44
CA THR A 78 -1.50 15.52 -18.91
C THR A 78 -2.95 15.47 -19.35
N ALA A 79 -3.33 14.47 -20.16
CA ALA A 79 -4.69 14.38 -20.67
C ALA A 79 -5.73 14.13 -19.56
N ARG A 80 -5.44 13.23 -18.61
CA ARG A 80 -6.33 12.99 -17.47
C ARG A 80 -6.47 14.22 -16.57
N GLN A 81 -5.36 14.91 -16.31
CA GLN A 81 -5.34 16.11 -15.48
C GLN A 81 -6.13 17.25 -16.12
N GLU A 82 -5.86 17.61 -17.38
CA GLU A 82 -6.58 18.68 -18.07
C GLU A 82 -8.06 18.34 -18.27
N LEU A 83 -8.40 17.06 -18.50
CA LEU A 83 -9.80 16.63 -18.56
C LEU A 83 -10.49 16.79 -17.20
N ALA A 84 -9.82 16.44 -16.10
CA ALA A 84 -10.35 16.65 -14.75
C ALA A 84 -10.56 18.14 -14.45
N ILE A 85 -9.69 19.01 -14.95
CA ILE A 85 -9.83 20.47 -14.85
C ILE A 85 -11.04 20.96 -15.65
N LEU A 86 -11.18 20.53 -16.90
CA LEU A 86 -12.33 20.90 -17.74
C LEU A 86 -13.67 20.44 -17.16
N GLU A 87 -13.69 19.32 -16.46
CA GLU A 87 -14.88 18.77 -15.80
C GLU A 87 -15.14 19.36 -14.41
N GLY A 88 -14.27 20.26 -13.92
CA GLY A 88 -14.39 20.87 -12.60
C GLY A 88 -14.13 19.91 -11.44
N ARG A 89 -13.53 18.74 -11.70
CA ARG A 89 -13.11 17.78 -10.66
C ARG A 89 -11.80 18.16 -9.99
N LEU A 90 -11.01 19.02 -10.65
CA LEU A 90 -9.71 19.51 -10.18
C LEU A 90 -9.58 20.99 -10.55
N THR A 91 -9.03 21.80 -9.65
CA THR A 91 -8.73 23.21 -9.94
C THR A 91 -7.23 23.43 -10.01
N ARG A 92 -6.78 24.44 -10.79
CA ARG A 92 -5.34 24.66 -11.03
C ARG A 92 -4.56 25.10 -9.80
N ASP A 93 -5.22 25.75 -8.85
CA ASP A 93 -4.70 26.13 -7.54
C ASP A 93 -4.46 24.94 -6.61
N GLN A 94 -5.15 23.81 -6.82
CA GLN A 94 -4.88 22.56 -6.10
C GLN A 94 -3.62 21.85 -6.59
N LEU A 95 -3.07 22.25 -7.75
CA LEU A 95 -1.85 21.66 -8.29
C LEU A 95 -0.62 22.18 -7.55
N ARG A 96 0.20 21.24 -7.11
CA ARG A 96 1.47 21.51 -6.46
C ARG A 96 2.44 22.17 -7.44
N ALA A 97 3.09 23.25 -7.00
CA ALA A 97 4.09 23.92 -7.81
C ALA A 97 5.31 22.99 -8.05
N PRO A 98 5.86 22.94 -9.28
CA PRO A 98 7.07 22.17 -9.57
C PRO A 98 8.23 22.59 -8.66
N GLY A 99 8.82 21.62 -7.95
CA GLY A 99 9.96 21.88 -7.05
C GLY A 99 9.60 22.49 -5.70
N ALA A 100 8.31 22.56 -5.33
CA ALA A 100 7.93 22.89 -3.96
C ALA A 100 8.63 21.91 -3.00
N SER A 101 9.34 22.42 -2.00
CA SER A 101 9.87 21.60 -0.91
C SER A 101 8.73 21.20 0.02
N GLU A 102 8.83 20.06 0.70
CA GLU A 102 7.98 19.81 1.87
C GLU A 102 8.19 20.97 2.85
N GLU A 103 7.11 21.67 3.20
CA GLU A 103 7.12 22.58 4.33
C GLU A 103 7.41 21.75 5.58
N THR A 104 8.66 21.79 6.03
CA THR A 104 9.17 21.18 7.27
C THR A 104 8.94 22.10 8.48
N GLY A 105 8.09 23.12 8.32
CA GLY A 105 7.73 24.04 9.39
C GLY A 105 6.91 23.34 10.48
N PRO A 106 7.06 23.75 11.76
CA PRO A 106 6.17 23.29 12.80
C PRO A 106 4.73 23.67 12.42
N ALA A 107 3.88 22.66 12.42
CA ALA A 107 2.44 22.79 12.34
C ALA A 107 1.93 23.98 13.18
N PRO A 108 1.00 24.82 12.67
CA PRO A 108 0.23 25.71 13.55
C PRO A 108 -0.30 24.91 14.75
N GLY A 109 -0.28 25.53 15.94
CA GLY A 109 -0.67 24.87 17.20
C GLY A 109 -2.08 24.29 17.14
N PRO A 110 -2.42 23.31 17.99
CA PRO A 110 -3.62 22.51 17.85
C PRO A 110 -4.88 23.37 17.99
N GLU A 111 -5.51 23.70 16.88
CA GLU A 111 -6.89 24.18 16.90
C GLU A 111 -7.81 23.01 17.25
N PRO A 112 -8.82 23.24 18.10
CA PRO A 112 -9.69 22.17 18.54
C PRO A 112 -10.56 21.67 17.38
N VAL A 113 -10.42 20.39 17.04
CA VAL A 113 -11.21 19.72 16.02
C VAL A 113 -12.50 19.17 16.66
N PRO A 114 -13.71 19.50 16.12
CA PRO A 114 -14.95 18.88 16.57
C PRO A 114 -14.94 17.36 16.34
N SER A 115 -15.32 16.58 17.34
CA SER A 115 -15.56 15.13 17.20
C SER A 115 -17.03 14.79 17.01
N ARG A 116 -17.29 13.67 16.34
CA ARG A 116 -18.64 13.11 16.21
C ARG A 116 -19.09 12.44 17.51
N ARG A 117 -20.35 12.65 17.88
CA ARG A 117 -20.97 12.10 19.10
C ARG A 117 -21.75 10.82 18.80
N PHE A 118 -21.35 9.69 19.40
CA PHE A 118 -22.04 8.41 19.29
C PHE A 118 -22.90 8.12 20.54
N VAL A 119 -24.11 8.69 20.58
CA VAL A 119 -25.02 8.61 21.72
C VAL A 119 -26.34 7.95 21.35
N CYS A 120 -26.82 7.10 22.26
CA CYS A 120 -28.06 6.36 22.09
C CYS A 120 -29.27 7.29 22.12
N LYS A 121 -30.09 7.26 21.05
CA LYS A 121 -31.34 8.01 20.97
C LYS A 121 -32.41 7.55 21.99
N ASN A 122 -32.28 6.33 22.52
CA ASN A 122 -33.24 5.77 23.48
C ASN A 122 -32.95 6.19 24.94
N CYS A 123 -31.69 6.18 25.37
CA CYS A 123 -31.35 6.40 26.79
C CYS A 123 -30.21 7.40 27.03
N GLY A 124 -29.62 7.99 26.00
CA GLY A 124 -28.46 8.87 26.13
C GLY A 124 -27.13 8.18 26.44
N GLY A 125 -27.11 6.84 26.55
CA GLY A 125 -25.90 6.06 26.80
C GLY A 125 -24.92 6.03 25.62
N ILE A 126 -23.66 5.69 25.90
CA ILE A 126 -22.59 5.59 24.90
C ILE A 126 -22.87 4.44 23.93
N MET A 127 -22.68 4.66 22.63
CA MET A 127 -22.74 3.62 21.60
C MET A 127 -21.34 3.21 21.15
N ARG A 128 -21.16 1.91 20.88
CA ARG A 128 -19.95 1.35 20.28
C ARG A 128 -20.31 0.46 19.10
N PHE A 129 -19.45 0.41 18.10
CA PHE A 129 -19.62 -0.46 16.96
C PHE A 129 -19.27 -1.90 17.32
N ASP A 130 -20.11 -2.83 16.90
CA ASP A 130 -19.89 -4.27 16.95
C ASP A 130 -19.66 -4.76 15.50
N PRO A 131 -18.42 -5.10 15.12
CA PRO A 131 -18.09 -5.52 13.76
C PRO A 131 -18.67 -6.89 13.41
N TRP A 132 -19.00 -7.74 14.39
CA TRP A 132 -19.63 -9.03 14.12
C TRP A 132 -21.11 -8.89 13.79
N LYS A 133 -21.78 -7.88 14.36
CA LYS A 133 -23.20 -7.59 14.09
C LYS A 133 -23.43 -6.48 13.07
N GLY A 134 -22.37 -5.78 12.64
CA GLY A 134 -22.46 -4.62 11.76
C GLY A 134 -23.32 -3.49 12.33
N ARG A 135 -23.36 -3.33 13.67
CA ARG A 135 -24.30 -2.45 14.37
C ARG A 135 -23.64 -1.64 15.46
N LEU A 136 -24.12 -0.42 15.66
CA LEU A 136 -23.83 0.36 16.88
C LEU A 136 -24.72 -0.14 18.01
N ILE A 137 -24.13 -0.50 19.13
CA ILE A 137 -24.80 -1.04 20.33
C ILE A 137 -24.59 -0.09 21.50
N CYS A 138 -25.69 0.33 22.13
CA CYS A 138 -25.66 1.08 23.36
C CYS A 138 -25.12 0.21 24.50
N GLN A 139 -24.06 0.67 25.17
CA GLN A 139 -23.42 -0.04 26.29
C GLN A 139 -24.25 0.00 27.59
N TYR A 140 -25.33 0.79 27.63
CA TYR A 140 -26.19 0.93 28.81
C TYR A 140 -27.49 0.14 28.66
N CYS A 141 -28.30 0.44 27.63
CA CYS A 141 -29.62 -0.18 27.45
C CYS A 141 -29.68 -1.30 26.39
N GLY A 142 -28.58 -1.57 25.68
CA GLY A 142 -28.53 -2.58 24.63
C GLY A 142 -29.22 -2.20 23.30
N HIS A 143 -29.83 -1.02 23.21
CA HIS A 143 -30.44 -0.54 21.96
C HIS A 143 -29.42 -0.52 20.81
N THR A 144 -29.85 -0.99 19.64
CA THR A 144 -28.99 -1.10 18.46
C THR A 144 -29.47 -0.20 17.34
N ILE A 145 -28.53 0.39 16.60
CA ILE A 145 -28.79 1.12 15.36
C ILE A 145 -27.85 0.62 14.28
N LEU A 146 -28.31 0.61 13.03
CA LEU A 146 -27.42 0.44 11.91
C LEU A 146 -26.54 1.69 11.79
N PRO A 147 -25.23 1.56 11.51
CA PRO A 147 -24.45 2.67 10.98
C PRO A 147 -25.24 3.23 9.80
N SER A 148 -25.47 4.54 9.76
CA SER A 148 -26.07 5.16 8.58
C SER A 148 -25.24 4.72 7.38
N GLU A 149 -25.85 4.02 6.43
CA GLU A 149 -25.17 3.59 5.21
C GLU A 149 -24.50 4.83 4.63
N ALA A 150 -23.16 4.83 4.53
CA ALA A 150 -22.40 5.91 3.90
C ALA A 150 -22.93 6.23 2.47
N VAL A 151 -23.66 5.27 1.89
CA VAL A 151 -24.45 5.38 0.66
C VAL A 151 -25.45 6.55 0.68
N GLN A 152 -26.10 6.87 1.81
CA GLN A 152 -27.09 7.95 1.89
C GLN A 152 -26.48 9.34 2.13
N ALA A 153 -25.20 9.42 2.53
CA ALA A 153 -24.49 10.67 2.76
C ALA A 153 -23.65 11.13 1.56
N GLY A 154 -23.84 10.52 0.37
CA GLY A 154 -23.11 10.88 -0.84
C GLY A 154 -21.68 10.35 -0.92
N TYR A 155 -21.24 9.54 0.04
CA TYR A 155 -19.95 8.84 -0.04
C TYR A 155 -20.15 7.53 -0.80
N VAL A 156 -20.33 7.62 -2.12
CA VAL A 156 -19.81 6.54 -2.97
C VAL A 156 -18.32 6.72 -2.90
N VAL A 157 -17.65 5.88 -2.11
CA VAL A 157 -16.20 5.88 -2.11
C VAL A 157 -15.77 5.31 -3.46
N VAL A 158 -15.49 6.22 -4.38
CA VAL A 158 -14.85 5.94 -5.66
C VAL A 158 -13.36 5.78 -5.36
N GLU A 159 -12.75 4.73 -5.89
CA GLU A 159 -11.29 4.59 -5.89
C GLU A 159 -10.66 5.89 -6.41
N GLY A 160 -9.58 6.33 -5.78
CA GLY A 160 -8.92 7.57 -6.18
C GLY A 160 -8.22 7.41 -7.52
N ASP A 161 -8.39 8.38 -8.43
CA ASP A 161 -7.58 8.44 -9.64
C ASP A 161 -6.18 8.95 -9.27
N PHE A 162 -5.19 8.08 -9.48
CA PHE A 162 -3.81 8.34 -9.07
C PHE A 162 -3.20 9.53 -9.84
N LEU A 163 -3.46 9.64 -11.14
CA LEU A 163 -2.85 10.64 -12.01
C LEU A 163 -3.38 12.05 -11.74
N THR A 164 -4.62 12.16 -11.26
CA THR A 164 -5.21 13.45 -10.86
C THR A 164 -4.89 13.83 -9.42
N THR A 165 -4.69 12.86 -8.52
CA THR A 165 -4.44 13.13 -7.09
C THR A 165 -2.96 13.35 -6.78
N LEU A 166 -2.06 12.58 -7.40
CA LEU A 166 -0.62 12.69 -7.17
C LEU A 166 -0.07 14.13 -7.30
N PRO A 167 -0.44 14.94 -8.31
CA PRO A 167 0.11 16.29 -8.46
C PRO A 167 -0.48 17.32 -7.47
N THR A 168 -1.31 16.93 -6.51
CA THR A 168 -1.91 17.83 -5.50
C THR A 168 -1.18 17.74 -4.16
N GLU A 169 -1.42 18.68 -3.24
CA GLU A 169 -0.87 18.59 -1.88
C GLU A 169 -1.34 17.30 -1.16
N ALA A 170 -2.57 16.84 -1.40
CA ALA A 170 -3.09 15.58 -0.85
C ALA A 170 -2.27 14.34 -1.27
N GLY A 171 -1.63 14.37 -2.45
CA GLY A 171 -0.75 13.30 -2.92
C GLY A 171 0.58 13.22 -2.15
N HIS A 172 0.99 14.31 -1.52
CA HIS A 172 2.33 14.47 -0.92
C HIS A 172 2.29 14.68 0.60
N ARG A 173 1.17 15.13 1.16
CA ARG A 173 1.01 15.39 2.59
C ARG A 173 0.32 14.24 3.30
N TRP A 174 0.57 14.18 4.60
CA TRP A 174 -0.15 13.35 5.56
C TRP A 174 -0.28 14.12 6.87
N GLN A 175 -1.23 13.73 7.72
CA GLN A 175 -1.57 14.52 8.91
C GLN A 175 -0.47 14.45 9.99
N ARG A 176 0.43 15.43 9.99
CA ARG A 176 1.56 15.57 10.94
C ARG A 176 1.20 16.35 12.21
N GLN A 177 -0.04 16.81 12.37
CA GLN A 177 -0.42 17.61 13.53
C GLN A 177 -1.11 16.77 14.60
N SER A 178 -0.69 16.93 15.85
CA SER A 178 -1.54 16.57 16.99
C SER A 178 -2.68 17.58 17.09
N TYR A 179 -3.90 17.13 17.38
CA TYR A 179 -5.05 18.02 17.52
C TYR A 179 -5.79 17.75 18.82
N VAL A 180 -6.39 18.81 19.36
CA VAL A 180 -7.17 18.74 20.60
C VAL A 180 -8.61 18.44 20.24
N VAL A 181 -9.10 17.29 20.68
CA VAL A 181 -10.51 16.92 20.53
C VAL A 181 -11.25 17.24 21.81
N GLN A 182 -12.35 17.99 21.71
CA GLN A 182 -13.28 18.14 22.83
C GLN A 182 -14.23 16.94 22.87
N CYS A 183 -14.19 16.17 23.97
CA CYS A 183 -15.02 14.98 24.15
C CYS A 183 -16.50 15.36 24.16
N ALA A 184 -17.25 14.86 23.18
CA ALA A 184 -18.69 15.10 23.10
C ALA A 184 -19.51 14.38 24.20
N GLY A 185 -18.87 13.51 25.00
CA GLY A 185 -19.48 12.83 26.14
C GLY A 185 -19.45 13.65 27.42
N CYS A 186 -18.24 14.00 27.89
CA CYS A 186 -18.02 14.69 29.17
C CYS A 186 -17.44 16.10 29.05
N GLY A 187 -17.15 16.59 27.84
CA GLY A 187 -16.59 17.91 27.60
C GLY A 187 -15.07 18.03 27.80
N SER A 188 -14.39 16.97 28.25
CA SER A 188 -12.93 16.97 28.46
C SER A 188 -12.19 17.20 27.15
N ARG A 189 -11.09 17.95 27.17
CA ARG A 189 -10.18 18.05 26.02
C ARG A 189 -9.16 16.91 26.07
N ILE A 190 -9.04 16.17 24.97
CA ILE A 190 -8.05 15.11 24.78
C ILE A 190 -7.13 15.51 23.63
N ILE A 191 -5.85 15.16 23.73
CA ILE A 191 -4.90 15.34 22.63
C ILE A 191 -4.85 14.03 21.87
N LEU A 192 -5.13 14.06 20.57
CA LEU A 192 -4.82 12.95 19.68
C LEU A 192 -3.44 13.20 19.07
N SER A 193 -2.55 12.22 19.22
CA SER A 193 -1.20 12.28 18.68
C SER A 193 -1.21 12.28 17.14
N GLU A 194 -0.09 12.66 16.54
CA GLU A 194 0.12 12.57 15.09
C GLU A 194 -0.26 11.19 14.56
N GLY A 195 -0.97 11.14 13.43
CA GLY A 195 -1.45 9.89 12.85
C GLY A 195 -2.53 9.15 13.66
N GLN A 196 -2.98 9.61 14.83
CA GLN A 196 -4.11 8.98 15.52
C GLN A 196 -5.43 9.50 14.94
N PHE A 197 -6.36 8.61 14.59
CA PHE A 197 -7.65 8.96 13.98
C PHE A 197 -8.83 8.83 14.95
N SER A 198 -8.81 7.79 15.77
CA SER A 198 -9.84 7.54 16.79
C SER A 198 -9.24 7.10 18.11
N ALA A 199 -9.91 7.47 19.20
CA ALA A 199 -9.52 7.12 20.55
C ALA A 199 -10.73 6.97 21.47
N SER A 200 -10.54 6.39 22.65
CA SER A 200 -11.52 6.47 23.73
C SER A 200 -11.13 7.58 24.70
N CYS A 201 -12.09 8.42 25.08
CA CYS A 201 -11.87 9.43 26.10
C CYS A 201 -11.38 8.76 27.41
N PRO A 202 -10.23 9.17 27.98
CA PRO A 202 -9.69 8.55 29.18
C PRO A 202 -10.52 8.85 30.44
N PHE A 203 -11.40 9.85 30.38
CA PHE A 203 -12.23 10.26 31.51
C PHE A 203 -13.58 9.51 31.57
N CYS A 204 -14.29 9.40 30.44
CA CYS A 204 -15.64 8.82 30.41
C CYS A 204 -15.78 7.60 29.49
N GLY A 205 -14.71 7.18 28.82
CA GLY A 205 -14.70 6.01 27.92
C GLY A 205 -15.48 6.19 26.62
N SER A 206 -16.02 7.39 26.36
CA SER A 206 -16.75 7.71 25.12
C SER A 206 -15.81 7.69 23.91
N PRO A 207 -16.19 7.03 22.81
CA PRO A 207 -15.37 7.01 21.60
C PRO A 207 -15.33 8.40 20.96
N GLN A 208 -14.14 8.81 20.58
CA GLN A 208 -13.85 10.04 19.85
C GLN A 208 -13.29 9.64 18.49
N VAL A 209 -13.95 10.08 17.44
CA VAL A 209 -13.46 9.97 16.05
C VAL A 209 -13.25 11.41 15.59
N ALA A 210 -12.04 11.71 15.16
CA ALA A 210 -11.73 13.00 14.60
C ALA A 210 -12.48 13.19 13.29
N ARG A 211 -12.88 14.41 12.96
CA ARG A 211 -13.39 14.69 11.61
C ARG A 211 -12.21 15.03 10.70
N ILE A 212 -11.95 14.19 9.70
CA ILE A 212 -10.94 14.43 8.65
C ILE A 212 -11.36 15.60 7.74
N GLU A 213 -12.67 15.90 7.68
CA GLU A 213 -13.29 16.94 6.84
C GLU A 213 -12.72 18.36 6.99
N LEU A 214 -11.80 18.57 7.94
CA LEU A 214 -11.21 19.88 8.25
C LEU A 214 -9.84 20.09 7.62
N ASP A 215 -9.24 19.05 7.03
CA ASP A 215 -7.96 19.14 6.32
C ASP A 215 -8.12 18.67 4.86
N PRO A 216 -8.26 19.59 3.89
CA PRO A 216 -8.45 19.24 2.49
C PRO A 216 -7.25 18.50 1.88
N ASP A 217 -6.09 18.55 2.53
CA ASP A 217 -4.86 17.91 2.07
C ASP A 217 -4.70 16.49 2.64
N VAL A 218 -5.71 15.96 3.35
CA VAL A 218 -5.70 14.60 3.90
C VAL A 218 -6.73 13.73 3.19
N ILE A 219 -6.26 12.61 2.62
CA ILE A 219 -7.11 11.65 1.92
C ILE A 219 -7.87 10.78 2.96
N PRO A 220 -9.21 10.86 3.04
CA PRO A 220 -9.97 10.05 3.99
C PRO A 220 -9.87 8.56 3.64
N PRO A 221 -10.05 7.65 4.61
CA PRO A 221 -10.17 6.24 4.30
C PRO A 221 -11.32 5.99 3.32
N HIS A 222 -11.02 5.20 2.30
CA HIS A 222 -11.97 4.75 1.31
C HIS A 222 -12.75 3.54 1.84
N ALA A 223 -12.04 2.56 2.38
CA ALA A 223 -12.67 1.34 2.87
C ALA A 223 -12.06 0.86 4.18
N ILE A 224 -12.81 0.02 4.86
CA ILE A 224 -12.43 -0.62 6.13
C ILE A 224 -12.75 -2.10 6.05
N LEU A 225 -11.84 -2.93 6.54
CA LEU A 225 -12.03 -4.37 6.57
C LEU A 225 -12.50 -4.80 7.97
N PRO A 226 -13.68 -5.43 8.16
CA PRO A 226 -14.16 -5.81 9.48
C PRO A 226 -13.23 -6.80 10.21
N PHE A 227 -13.16 -6.71 11.54
CA PHE A 227 -12.54 -7.76 12.35
C PHE A 227 -13.35 -9.06 12.25
N ARG A 228 -12.66 -10.18 12.02
CA ARG A 228 -13.24 -11.55 12.11
C ARG A 228 -12.70 -12.30 13.32
N VAL A 229 -11.44 -12.05 13.68
CA VAL A 229 -10.73 -12.70 14.77
C VAL A 229 -11.03 -11.99 16.09
N SER A 230 -11.60 -12.72 17.04
CA SER A 230 -11.82 -12.26 18.41
C SER A 230 -10.51 -12.09 19.18
N GLN A 231 -10.58 -11.37 20.31
CA GLN A 231 -9.42 -11.14 21.17
C GLN A 231 -8.86 -12.46 21.71
N GLU A 232 -9.75 -13.38 22.09
CA GLU A 232 -9.42 -14.70 22.63
C GLU A 232 -8.71 -15.56 21.59
N GLN A 233 -9.20 -15.55 20.35
CA GLN A 233 -8.56 -16.25 19.22
C GLN A 233 -7.17 -15.67 18.91
N ALA A 234 -7.02 -14.35 18.92
CA ALA A 234 -5.73 -13.72 18.69
C ALA A 234 -4.72 -14.07 19.80
N VAL A 235 -5.14 -14.10 21.07
CA VAL A 235 -4.29 -14.56 22.19
C VAL A 235 -3.88 -16.02 22.01
N ALA A 236 -4.82 -16.88 21.62
CA ALA A 236 -4.55 -18.30 21.37
C ALA A 236 -3.56 -18.50 20.21
N ALA A 237 -3.73 -17.79 19.10
CA ALA A 237 -2.82 -17.84 17.95
C ALA A 237 -1.39 -17.43 18.34
N VAL A 238 -1.24 -16.38 19.17
CA VAL A 238 0.08 -15.94 19.65
C VAL A 238 0.70 -16.96 20.60
N GLN A 239 -0.10 -17.55 21.51
CA GLN A 239 0.36 -18.61 22.41
C GLN A 239 0.92 -19.82 21.64
N GLU A 240 0.23 -20.23 20.57
CA GLU A 240 0.66 -21.30 19.69
C GLU A 240 1.93 -20.92 18.93
N TRP A 241 1.95 -19.73 18.33
CA TRP A 241 3.11 -19.20 17.60
C TRP A 241 4.37 -19.08 18.48
N LEU A 242 4.25 -18.66 19.74
CA LEU A 242 5.37 -18.62 20.71
C LEU A 242 5.94 -20.00 21.03
N GLY A 243 5.14 -21.06 20.89
CA GLY A 243 5.58 -22.45 21.02
C GLY A 243 6.11 -23.06 19.72
N SER A 244 6.01 -22.33 18.61
CA SER A 244 6.45 -22.80 17.29
C SER A 244 7.91 -22.44 17.02
N GLY A 245 8.60 -23.26 16.22
CA GLY A 245 9.94 -22.96 15.73
C GLY A 245 11.06 -23.75 16.38
N TRP A 246 11.87 -24.39 15.53
CA TRP A 246 13.01 -25.23 15.93
C TRP A 246 14.04 -24.49 16.80
N PHE A 247 14.21 -23.18 16.59
CA PHE A 247 15.22 -22.35 17.28
C PHE A 247 14.62 -21.44 18.37
N ALA A 248 13.36 -21.63 18.76
CA ALA A 248 12.76 -20.90 19.86
C ALA A 248 13.22 -21.49 21.22
N PRO A 249 13.52 -20.67 22.24
CA PRO A 249 13.83 -21.16 23.58
C PRO A 249 12.68 -21.96 24.19
N ALA A 250 12.97 -23.11 24.81
CA ALA A 250 11.95 -24.00 25.38
C ALA A 250 11.15 -23.39 26.55
N ASP A 251 11.70 -22.36 27.20
CA ASP A 251 11.04 -21.60 28.26
C ASP A 251 10.21 -20.41 27.74
N LEU A 252 10.36 -20.02 26.46
CA LEU A 252 9.76 -18.82 25.89
C LEU A 252 8.25 -18.73 26.15
N ARG A 253 7.51 -19.79 25.79
CA ARG A 253 6.04 -19.84 25.97
C ARG A 253 5.61 -19.70 27.43
N ARG A 254 6.42 -20.17 28.38
CA ARG A 254 6.12 -20.07 29.84
C ARG A 254 6.60 -18.76 30.44
N ALA A 255 7.70 -18.20 29.93
CA ALA A 255 8.31 -16.96 30.40
C ALA A 255 7.54 -15.72 29.93
N VAL A 256 6.92 -15.79 28.75
CA VAL A 256 6.14 -14.70 28.20
C VAL A 256 4.77 -14.67 28.86
N ARG A 257 4.57 -13.67 29.71
CA ARG A 257 3.22 -13.23 30.08
C ARG A 257 2.74 -12.26 29.00
N LEU A 258 1.77 -12.70 28.21
CA LEU A 258 1.13 -11.82 27.25
C LEU A 258 0.48 -10.66 28.01
N ALA A 259 0.92 -9.45 27.70
CA ALA A 259 0.27 -8.23 28.17
C ALA A 259 -1.13 -8.10 27.54
N SER A 260 -1.82 -6.98 27.80
CA SER A 260 -3.05 -6.65 27.10
C SER A 260 -2.79 -6.56 25.59
N ILE A 261 -3.29 -7.54 24.82
CA ILE A 261 -3.41 -7.43 23.38
C ILE A 261 -4.40 -6.29 23.06
N ARG A 262 -4.06 -5.44 22.10
CA ARG A 262 -4.87 -4.28 21.72
C ARG A 262 -5.30 -4.42 20.27
N ARG A 263 -6.49 -3.97 19.94
CA ARG A 263 -6.94 -3.86 18.54
C ARG A 263 -6.62 -2.48 17.99
N ALA A 264 -6.28 -2.42 16.73
CA ALA A 264 -6.18 -1.18 15.98
C ALA A 264 -6.52 -1.43 14.51
N TYR A 265 -7.11 -0.42 13.90
CA TYR A 265 -7.15 -0.27 12.45
C TYR A 265 -5.90 0.47 12.01
N LEU A 266 -5.07 -0.16 11.19
CA LEU A 266 -3.87 0.44 10.65
C LEU A 266 -4.10 0.85 9.19
N PRO A 267 -3.56 2.00 8.75
CA PRO A 267 -3.72 2.52 7.41
C PRO A 267 -2.83 1.77 6.41
N PHE A 268 -3.40 1.48 5.26
CA PHE A 268 -2.73 0.89 4.11
C PHE A 268 -3.11 1.65 2.84
N TRP A 269 -2.19 1.68 1.89
CA TRP A 269 -2.51 2.01 0.51
C TRP A 269 -2.67 0.73 -0.29
N ALA A 270 -3.70 0.64 -1.11
CA ALA A 270 -3.84 -0.35 -2.17
C ALA A 270 -3.70 0.36 -3.51
N PHE A 271 -2.97 -0.25 -4.46
CA PHE A 271 -2.72 0.32 -5.78
C PHE A 271 -3.02 -0.70 -6.86
N ASP A 272 -3.65 -0.23 -7.93
CA ASP A 272 -3.90 -1.04 -9.13
C ASP A 272 -2.90 -0.68 -10.21
N PHE A 273 -2.19 -1.68 -10.70
CA PHE A 273 -1.16 -1.55 -11.73
C PHE A 273 -1.60 -2.20 -13.02
N ILE A 274 -1.43 -1.45 -14.11
CA ILE A 274 -1.67 -1.93 -15.47
C ILE A 274 -0.48 -1.55 -16.33
N GLY A 275 -0.03 -2.48 -17.18
CA GLY A 275 0.95 -2.17 -18.20
C GLY A 275 1.81 -3.35 -18.59
N THR A 276 3.03 -3.06 -19.04
CA THR A 276 3.93 -4.07 -19.56
C THR A 276 5.35 -3.85 -19.06
N VAL A 277 5.99 -4.93 -18.59
CA VAL A 277 7.41 -4.95 -18.25
C VAL A 277 8.18 -5.59 -19.38
N LYS A 278 9.01 -4.80 -20.06
CA LYS A 278 9.97 -5.33 -21.04
C LYS A 278 11.18 -5.85 -20.30
N TRP A 279 11.69 -7.01 -20.70
CA TRP A 279 12.89 -7.60 -20.10
C TRP A 279 13.81 -8.19 -21.15
N ASN A 280 15.09 -8.27 -20.80
CA ASN A 280 16.09 -8.96 -21.60
C ASN A 280 17.09 -9.70 -20.71
N ALA A 281 17.66 -10.79 -21.22
CA ALA A 281 18.69 -11.58 -20.57
C ALA A 281 19.55 -12.32 -21.61
N LEU A 282 20.73 -12.75 -21.19
CA LEU A 282 21.50 -13.75 -21.92
C LEU A 282 21.17 -15.13 -21.36
N VAL A 283 20.68 -16.03 -22.21
CA VAL A 283 20.26 -17.39 -21.83
C VAL A 283 21.18 -18.42 -22.49
N GLN A 284 21.60 -19.41 -21.72
CA GLN A 284 22.48 -20.47 -22.21
C GLN A 284 21.71 -21.47 -23.07
N GLY A 285 22.16 -21.67 -24.32
CA GLY A 285 21.68 -22.71 -25.23
C GLY A 285 22.85 -23.60 -25.65
N GLY A 286 23.04 -24.73 -24.97
CA GLY A 286 24.22 -25.57 -25.17
C GLY A 286 25.50 -24.87 -24.68
N SER A 287 26.47 -24.68 -25.58
CA SER A 287 27.74 -23.98 -25.30
C SER A 287 27.68 -22.46 -25.53
N GLU A 288 26.57 -21.93 -26.06
CA GLU A 288 26.47 -20.52 -26.46
C GLU A 288 25.50 -19.72 -25.58
N TRP A 289 25.75 -18.42 -25.46
CA TRP A 289 24.84 -17.46 -24.83
C TRP A 289 24.03 -16.74 -25.92
N ARG A 290 22.70 -16.80 -25.84
CA ARG A 290 21.81 -16.14 -26.79
C ARG A 290 21.06 -14.99 -26.11
N PRO A 291 20.99 -13.81 -26.74
CA PRO A 291 20.14 -12.73 -26.25
C PRO A 291 18.68 -13.15 -26.38
N THR A 292 17.92 -13.00 -25.30
CA THR A 292 16.48 -13.23 -25.24
C THR A 292 15.84 -11.99 -24.64
N ALA A 293 14.80 -11.49 -25.31
CA ALA A 293 14.03 -10.35 -24.84
C ALA A 293 12.55 -10.65 -25.07
N ASP A 294 11.73 -10.23 -24.12
CA ASP A 294 10.28 -10.42 -24.18
C ASP A 294 9.59 -9.36 -23.31
N ALA A 295 8.26 -9.43 -23.25
CA ALA A 295 7.41 -8.52 -22.51
C ALA A 295 6.45 -9.30 -21.61
N LEU A 296 6.37 -8.91 -20.35
CA LEU A 296 5.42 -9.45 -19.37
C LEU A 296 4.29 -8.44 -19.15
N SER A 297 3.06 -8.82 -19.46
CA SER A 297 1.88 -8.03 -19.08
C SER A 297 1.69 -8.03 -17.57
N ILE A 298 1.41 -6.85 -17.02
CA ILE A 298 1.16 -6.61 -15.60
C ILE A 298 -0.28 -6.13 -15.45
N PHE A 299 -1.01 -6.85 -14.61
CA PHE A 299 -2.33 -6.49 -14.12
C PHE A 299 -2.36 -6.93 -12.65
N GLU A 300 -1.94 -6.04 -11.75
CA GLU A 300 -1.95 -6.30 -10.32
C GLU A 300 -2.99 -5.41 -9.66
N GLU A 301 -4.00 -6.03 -9.07
CA GLU A 301 -4.98 -5.32 -8.26
C GLU A 301 -4.54 -5.35 -6.80
N ASN A 302 -4.87 -4.27 -6.09
CA ASN A 302 -4.70 -4.18 -4.64
C ASN A 302 -3.29 -4.47 -4.13
N VAL A 303 -2.25 -3.92 -4.77
CA VAL A 303 -0.88 -4.00 -4.26
C VAL A 303 -0.78 -3.21 -2.94
N LEU A 304 -0.86 -3.93 -1.82
CA LEU A 304 -0.88 -3.34 -0.47
C LEU A 304 0.48 -2.79 -0.03
N VAL A 305 0.48 -1.57 0.50
CA VAL A 305 1.62 -0.90 1.14
C VAL A 305 1.21 -0.39 2.52
N PRO A 306 1.86 -0.84 3.61
CA PRO A 306 1.60 -0.30 4.94
C PRO A 306 1.91 1.19 5.01
N ALA A 307 1.01 1.95 5.65
CA ALA A 307 1.12 3.40 5.80
C ALA A 307 1.18 3.86 7.27
N SER A 308 1.46 2.95 8.21
CA SER A 308 1.67 3.27 9.63
C SER A 308 3.17 3.46 9.93
N ALA A 309 3.51 4.40 10.82
CA ALA A 309 4.86 4.50 11.40
C ALA A 309 4.95 3.87 12.81
N THR A 310 3.82 3.54 13.45
CA THR A 310 3.78 2.91 14.77
C THR A 310 4.30 1.48 14.76
N VAL A 311 4.04 0.76 13.67
CA VAL A 311 4.45 -0.64 13.48
C VAL A 311 5.40 -0.73 12.28
N PRO A 312 6.56 -1.41 12.41
CA PRO A 312 7.47 -1.58 11.29
C PRO A 312 6.78 -2.20 10.08
N ALA A 313 6.97 -1.59 8.90
CA ALA A 313 6.35 -2.08 7.65
C ALA A 313 6.70 -3.55 7.37
N THR A 314 7.95 -3.96 7.62
CA THR A 314 8.41 -5.34 7.44
C THR A 314 7.68 -6.35 8.33
N LEU A 315 7.20 -5.92 9.49
CA LEU A 315 6.41 -6.75 10.40
C LEU A 315 4.96 -6.87 9.90
N LEU A 316 4.36 -5.75 9.46
CA LEU A 316 3.02 -5.75 8.88
C LEU A 316 2.96 -6.59 7.60
N GLU A 317 3.97 -6.48 6.73
CA GLU A 317 4.06 -7.20 5.46
C GLU A 317 3.99 -8.72 5.60
N GLN A 318 4.44 -9.27 6.73
CA GLN A 318 4.36 -10.69 7.03
C GLN A 318 2.94 -11.16 7.34
N ALA A 319 2.03 -10.25 7.70
CA ALA A 319 0.65 -10.52 8.12
C ALA A 319 -0.42 -9.81 7.25
N MET A 320 -0.14 -9.52 5.97
CA MET A 320 -1.10 -8.89 5.04
C MET A 320 -1.89 -9.89 4.18
N ASP A 321 -2.11 -11.10 4.66
CA ASP A 321 -2.92 -12.12 3.99
C ASP A 321 -4.43 -11.83 4.09
N PHE A 322 -4.84 -10.62 3.76
CA PHE A 322 -6.24 -10.20 3.81
C PHE A 322 -7.01 -10.67 2.57
N ASP A 323 -8.26 -11.09 2.77
CA ASP A 323 -9.27 -11.13 1.73
C ASP A 323 -9.93 -9.75 1.63
N LEU A 324 -9.51 -9.00 0.61
CA LEU A 324 -9.97 -7.64 0.34
C LEU A 324 -11.35 -7.60 -0.34
N HIS A 325 -11.94 -8.74 -0.71
CA HIS A 325 -13.30 -8.77 -1.27
C HIS A 325 -14.36 -8.49 -0.19
N GLU A 326 -14.00 -8.62 1.08
CA GLU A 326 -14.83 -8.26 2.23
C GLU A 326 -14.68 -6.79 2.66
N LEU A 327 -13.99 -5.95 1.87
CA LEU A 327 -13.90 -4.53 2.14
C LEU A 327 -15.28 -3.89 2.14
N GLU A 328 -15.55 -3.08 3.16
CA GLU A 328 -16.76 -2.29 3.23
C GLU A 328 -16.43 -0.79 3.06
N PRO A 329 -17.30 0.01 2.44
CA PRO A 329 -17.13 1.46 2.41
C PRO A 329 -16.91 2.01 3.81
N PHE A 330 -15.97 2.93 3.93
CA PHE A 330 -15.64 3.55 5.20
C PHE A 330 -16.82 4.38 5.73
N ALA A 331 -17.03 4.30 7.04
CA ALA A 331 -17.96 5.14 7.78
C ALA A 331 -17.39 5.38 9.18
N GLU A 332 -17.41 6.63 9.65
CA GLU A 332 -16.85 7.01 10.96
C GLU A 332 -17.48 6.21 12.11
N GLU A 333 -18.76 5.84 11.99
CA GLU A 333 -19.48 4.98 12.94
C GLU A 333 -18.78 3.66 13.20
N LYS A 334 -18.09 3.10 12.20
CA LYS A 334 -17.38 1.81 12.32
C LYS A 334 -16.15 1.92 13.23
N LEU A 335 -15.67 3.13 13.48
CA LEU A 335 -14.57 3.42 14.42
C LEU A 335 -15.04 3.71 15.85
N ALA A 336 -16.35 3.71 16.12
CA ALA A 336 -16.88 3.96 17.45
C ALA A 336 -16.43 2.88 18.45
N GLY A 337 -15.34 3.13 19.19
CA GLY A 337 -14.74 2.18 20.14
C GLY A 337 -13.66 1.28 19.52
N TRP A 338 -13.23 1.59 18.30
CA TRP A 338 -12.19 0.89 17.56
C TRP A 338 -11.08 1.88 17.19
N PRO A 339 -9.94 1.85 17.92
CA PRO A 339 -8.81 2.72 17.64
C PRO A 339 -8.34 2.57 16.19
N ALA A 340 -8.05 3.68 15.54
CA ALA A 340 -7.56 3.73 14.17
C ALA A 340 -6.45 4.77 14.05
N GLU A 341 -5.54 4.53 13.11
CA GLU A 341 -4.53 5.48 12.68
C GLU A 341 -4.90 6.07 11.31
N LEU A 342 -4.48 7.30 11.06
CA LEU A 342 -4.34 7.90 9.73
C LEU A 342 -3.00 7.51 9.14
N TYR A 343 -2.92 7.52 7.81
CA TYR A 343 -1.68 7.28 7.10
C TYR A 343 -0.59 8.30 7.51
N GLN A 344 0.62 7.78 7.65
CA GLN A 344 1.85 8.50 7.99
C GLN A 344 2.89 8.38 6.87
N VAL A 345 2.52 7.71 5.78
CA VAL A 345 3.29 7.59 4.53
C VAL A 345 2.40 8.16 3.44
N SER A 346 2.87 9.20 2.75
CA SER A 346 2.11 9.89 1.70
C SER A 346 1.75 8.94 0.54
N LEU A 347 0.76 9.30 -0.26
CA LEU A 347 0.41 8.57 -1.48
C LEU A 347 1.62 8.46 -2.42
N ALA A 348 2.37 9.56 -2.58
CA ALA A 348 3.59 9.61 -3.39
C ALA A 348 4.64 8.60 -2.91
N ASP A 349 5.00 8.61 -1.61
CA ASP A 349 5.99 7.69 -1.05
C ASP A 349 5.54 6.23 -1.11
N ALA A 350 4.26 5.99 -0.82
CA ALA A 350 3.68 4.66 -0.89
C ALA A 350 3.68 4.13 -2.33
N SER A 351 3.45 4.98 -3.33
CA SER A 351 3.48 4.60 -4.75
C SER A 351 4.87 4.13 -5.20
N ILE A 352 5.95 4.69 -4.64
CA ILE A 352 7.32 4.25 -4.92
C ILE A 352 7.52 2.83 -4.39
N ARG A 353 7.14 2.57 -3.14
CA ARG A 353 7.20 1.22 -2.53
C ARG A 353 6.34 0.21 -3.30
N ALA A 354 5.16 0.63 -3.76
CA ALA A 354 4.29 -0.21 -4.57
C ALA A 354 4.94 -0.58 -5.91
N ARG A 355 5.58 0.37 -6.60
CA ARG A 355 6.34 0.14 -7.84
C ARG A 355 7.50 -0.83 -7.63
N GLU A 356 8.24 -0.70 -6.53
CA GLU A 356 9.31 -1.64 -6.17
C GLU A 356 8.76 -3.06 -5.99
N ARG A 357 7.62 -3.21 -5.30
CA ARG A 357 6.97 -4.52 -5.11
C ARG A 357 6.54 -5.14 -6.43
N VAL A 358 5.92 -4.37 -7.33
CA VAL A 358 5.54 -4.84 -8.66
C VAL A 358 6.78 -5.23 -9.48
N ALA A 359 7.86 -4.44 -9.42
CA ALA A 359 9.11 -4.79 -10.09
C ALA A 359 9.70 -6.12 -9.55
N HIS A 360 9.64 -6.35 -8.24
CA HIS A 360 10.05 -7.62 -7.64
C HIS A 360 9.14 -8.79 -8.04
N MET A 361 7.82 -8.59 -8.11
CA MET A 361 6.87 -9.60 -8.60
C MET A 361 7.14 -9.95 -10.06
N ALA A 362 7.29 -8.94 -10.92
CA ALA A 362 7.62 -9.12 -12.33
C ALA A 362 8.93 -9.90 -12.49
N ARG A 363 9.97 -9.55 -11.73
CA ARG A 363 11.24 -10.29 -11.73
C ARG A 363 11.04 -11.76 -11.36
N ARG A 364 10.28 -12.05 -10.29
CA ARG A 364 9.99 -13.43 -9.87
C ARG A 364 9.26 -14.23 -10.95
N ARG A 365 8.22 -13.67 -11.58
CA ARG A 365 7.50 -14.30 -12.69
C ARG A 365 8.39 -14.53 -13.90
N ILE A 366 9.19 -13.54 -14.32
CA ILE A 366 10.14 -13.71 -15.42
C ILE A 366 11.12 -14.87 -15.12
N THR A 367 11.67 -14.91 -13.91
CA THR A 367 12.59 -15.98 -13.52
C THR A 367 11.93 -17.35 -13.39
N GLY A 368 10.67 -17.40 -12.93
CA GLY A 368 9.93 -18.64 -12.69
C GLY A 368 9.22 -19.20 -13.91
N ASP A 369 8.71 -18.35 -14.79
CA ASP A 369 7.86 -18.78 -15.91
C ASP A 369 8.64 -18.87 -17.22
N PHE A 370 9.58 -17.94 -17.45
CA PHE A 370 10.32 -17.83 -18.72
C PHE A 370 11.74 -18.41 -18.64
N LEU A 371 12.39 -18.27 -17.49
CA LEU A 371 13.79 -18.67 -17.28
C LEU A 371 13.96 -19.89 -16.38
N ALA A 372 12.87 -20.50 -15.91
CA ALA A 372 12.96 -21.69 -15.06
C ALA A 372 13.75 -22.82 -15.74
N GLY A 373 14.66 -23.42 -14.97
CA GLY A 373 15.55 -24.49 -15.45
C GLY A 373 16.63 -24.03 -16.44
N LYS A 374 16.74 -22.74 -16.75
CA LYS A 374 17.74 -22.20 -17.69
C LYS A 374 18.84 -21.46 -16.93
N SER A 375 20.09 -21.63 -17.35
CA SER A 375 21.18 -20.74 -16.93
C SER A 375 21.04 -19.39 -17.64
N TYR A 376 20.96 -18.30 -16.89
CA TYR A 376 20.84 -16.95 -17.44
C TYR A 376 21.78 -15.96 -16.72
N ARG A 377 22.12 -14.87 -17.39
CA ARG A 377 22.88 -13.74 -16.81
C ARG A 377 22.42 -12.40 -17.38
N ALA A 378 22.79 -11.31 -16.70
CA ALA A 378 22.49 -9.93 -17.10
C ALA A 378 20.98 -9.67 -17.32
N LEU A 379 20.12 -10.24 -16.47
CA LEU A 379 18.68 -9.98 -16.51
C LEU A 379 18.38 -8.51 -16.17
N SER A 380 17.90 -7.77 -17.16
CA SER A 380 17.45 -6.38 -17.04
C SER A 380 15.95 -6.29 -17.30
N LEU A 381 15.28 -5.41 -16.55
CA LEU A 381 13.85 -5.16 -16.64
C LEU A 381 13.60 -3.66 -16.78
N SER A 382 12.57 -3.29 -17.54
CA SER A 382 12.12 -1.91 -17.71
C SER A 382 10.64 -1.80 -17.39
N THR A 383 10.30 -0.94 -16.43
CA THR A 383 8.96 -0.72 -15.89
C THR A 383 8.32 0.59 -16.35
N HIS A 384 8.92 1.29 -17.35
CA HIS A 384 8.43 2.59 -17.83
C HIS A 384 7.01 2.55 -18.42
N MET A 385 6.56 1.38 -18.89
CA MET A 385 5.19 1.18 -19.39
C MET A 385 4.25 0.59 -18.32
N VAL A 386 4.61 0.67 -17.04
CA VAL A 386 3.78 0.22 -15.93
C VAL A 386 3.23 1.43 -15.19
N ASN A 387 1.91 1.57 -15.22
CA ASN A 387 1.20 2.71 -14.64
C ASN A 387 0.37 2.27 -13.43
N ILE A 388 0.18 3.21 -12.51
CA ILE A 388 -0.81 3.08 -11.44
C ILE A 388 -2.07 3.76 -11.98
N ASP A 389 -3.16 3.01 -12.09
CA ASP A 389 -4.44 3.56 -12.55
C ASP A 389 -5.20 4.18 -11.38
N ARG A 390 -5.34 3.40 -10.29
CA ARG A 390 -6.16 3.75 -9.13
C ARG A 390 -5.45 3.44 -7.83
N PHE A 391 -5.93 4.09 -6.77
CA PHE A 391 -5.48 3.80 -5.41
C PHE A 391 -6.65 3.80 -4.41
N GLN A 392 -6.46 3.10 -3.30
CA GLN A 392 -7.36 3.15 -2.17
C GLN A 392 -6.61 3.38 -0.84
N HIS A 393 -7.15 4.25 0.01
CA HIS A 393 -6.75 4.34 1.41
C HIS A 393 -7.62 3.37 2.25
N LEU A 394 -6.99 2.36 2.83
CA LEU A 394 -7.67 1.27 3.54
C LEU A 394 -7.36 1.28 5.03
N LEU A 395 -8.35 0.95 5.85
CA LEU A 395 -8.16 0.63 7.27
C LEU A 395 -8.26 -0.88 7.47
N LEU A 396 -7.12 -1.51 7.78
CA LEU A 396 -7.02 -2.96 7.94
C LEU A 396 -6.89 -3.37 9.43
N PRO A 397 -7.57 -4.44 9.85
CA PRO A 397 -7.69 -4.82 11.25
C PRO A 397 -6.45 -5.59 11.73
N PHE A 398 -5.84 -5.12 12.82
CA PHE A 398 -4.73 -5.81 13.48
C PHE A 398 -4.94 -5.92 14.98
N TRP A 399 -4.52 -7.05 15.54
CA TRP A 399 -4.21 -7.15 16.96
C TRP A 399 -2.73 -6.91 17.19
N LEU A 400 -2.43 -5.96 18.07
CA LEU A 400 -1.09 -5.52 18.42
C LEU A 400 -0.78 -5.96 19.84
N LEU A 401 0.38 -6.55 20.03
CA LEU A 401 0.91 -6.85 21.35
C LEU A 401 2.41 -6.64 21.38
N SER A 402 2.94 -6.58 22.58
CA SER A 402 4.38 -6.64 22.81
C SER A 402 4.64 -7.56 23.97
N TYR A 403 5.74 -8.30 23.89
CA TYR A 403 6.22 -9.12 24.98
C TYR A 403 7.69 -8.78 25.26
N ARG A 404 8.09 -8.95 26.52
CA ARG A 404 9.49 -8.82 26.92
C ARG A 404 10.04 -10.21 27.21
N TYR A 405 11.21 -10.49 26.66
CA TYR A 405 11.95 -11.72 26.92
C TYR A 405 13.44 -11.41 27.01
N ARG A 406 14.06 -11.75 28.15
CA ARG A 406 15.47 -11.42 28.46
C ARG A 406 15.79 -9.94 28.20
N ASP A 407 14.98 -9.05 28.78
CA ASP A 407 15.02 -7.59 28.65
C ASP A 407 14.82 -6.98 27.26
N GLN A 408 14.62 -7.81 26.23
CA GLN A 408 14.29 -7.34 24.88
C GLN A 408 12.77 -7.22 24.71
N LEU A 409 12.30 -6.02 24.38
CA LEU A 409 10.92 -5.80 23.95
C LEU A 409 10.78 -6.23 22.49
N ARG A 410 9.74 -7.02 22.21
CA ARG A 410 9.42 -7.49 20.86
C ARG A 410 7.96 -7.23 20.56
N GLN A 411 7.70 -6.75 19.35
CA GLN A 411 6.34 -6.52 18.85
C GLN A 411 5.86 -7.77 18.10
N VAL A 412 4.58 -8.04 18.23
CA VAL A 412 3.88 -9.09 17.47
C VAL A 412 2.58 -8.49 16.99
N VAL A 413 2.26 -8.79 15.73
CA VAL A 413 1.00 -8.43 15.11
C VAL A 413 0.24 -9.69 14.75
N VAL A 414 -1.08 -9.63 14.84
CA VAL A 414 -1.96 -10.68 14.36
C VAL A 414 -2.93 -10.05 13.37
N ASN A 415 -3.04 -10.64 12.18
CA ASN A 415 -4.05 -10.27 11.20
C ASN A 415 -5.44 -10.44 11.82
N GLY A 416 -6.23 -9.36 11.87
CA GLY A 416 -7.56 -9.35 12.50
C GLY A 416 -8.66 -10.05 11.69
N GLN A 417 -8.37 -10.50 10.47
CA GLN A 417 -9.25 -11.29 9.63
C GLN A 417 -8.86 -12.77 9.60
N THR A 418 -7.58 -13.09 9.42
CA THR A 418 -7.11 -14.49 9.25
C THR A 418 -6.52 -15.12 10.51
N GLY A 419 -6.08 -14.31 11.47
CA GLY A 419 -5.40 -14.79 12.68
C GLY A 419 -3.93 -15.08 12.46
N LYS A 420 -3.38 -14.82 11.26
CA LYS A 420 -1.96 -15.01 10.98
C LYS A 420 -1.10 -14.14 11.89
N VAL A 421 -0.17 -14.77 12.58
CA VAL A 421 0.77 -14.10 13.51
C VAL A 421 2.07 -13.77 12.79
N ALA A 422 2.52 -12.53 12.95
CA ALA A 422 3.86 -12.10 12.54
C ALA A 422 4.58 -11.43 13.70
N GLY A 423 5.89 -11.69 13.80
CA GLY A 423 6.72 -11.24 14.89
C GLY A 423 8.09 -11.91 14.85
N GLU A 424 8.99 -11.46 15.71
CA GLU A 424 10.31 -12.08 15.83
C GLU A 424 10.39 -12.98 17.05
N LEU A 425 10.64 -14.27 16.85
CA LEU A 425 11.00 -15.19 17.94
C LEU A 425 12.49 -15.03 18.32
N PRO A 426 12.85 -15.06 19.61
CA PRO A 426 14.25 -15.12 20.02
C PRO A 426 14.88 -16.38 19.45
N ARG A 427 16.10 -16.28 18.92
CA ARG A 427 16.84 -17.43 18.41
C ARG A 427 17.75 -17.99 19.48
N THR A 428 17.78 -19.31 19.61
CA THR A 428 18.79 -20.04 20.39
C THR A 428 19.54 -21.03 19.50
N TYR A 429 20.84 -21.22 19.77
CA TYR A 429 21.68 -22.20 19.09
C TYR A 429 21.69 -23.57 19.78
N ALA A 430 20.94 -23.74 20.87
CA ALA A 430 20.89 -25.01 21.62
C ALA A 430 20.60 -26.25 20.73
N PRO A 431 19.66 -26.22 19.76
CA PRO A 431 19.44 -27.37 18.88
C PRO A 431 20.66 -27.72 18.01
N LEU A 432 21.39 -26.71 17.52
CA LEU A 432 22.62 -26.89 16.75
C LEU A 432 23.73 -27.51 17.60
N LEU A 433 23.90 -27.05 18.84
CA LEU A 433 24.90 -27.60 19.76
C LEU A 433 24.58 -29.05 20.14
N ILE A 434 23.30 -29.39 20.35
CA ILE A 434 22.87 -30.77 20.63
C ILE A 434 23.16 -31.67 19.42
N LEU A 435 22.81 -31.24 18.20
CA LEU A 435 23.08 -32.00 16.98
C LEU A 435 24.60 -32.18 16.74
N ALA A 436 25.39 -31.13 16.94
CA ALA A 436 26.84 -31.20 16.82
C ALA A 436 27.45 -32.17 17.84
N GLY A 437 26.97 -32.14 19.09
CA GLY A 437 27.38 -33.07 20.14
C GLY A 437 27.03 -34.53 19.82
N LEU A 438 25.81 -34.78 19.32
CA LEU A 438 25.38 -36.11 18.88
C LEU A 438 26.23 -36.61 17.71
N ALA A 439 26.51 -35.76 16.72
CA ALA A 439 27.38 -36.12 15.60
C ALA A 439 28.80 -36.48 16.07
N LEU A 440 29.35 -35.70 17.01
CA LEU A 440 30.67 -35.97 17.59
C LEU A 440 30.69 -37.30 18.36
N ALA A 441 29.61 -37.60 19.11
CA ALA A 441 29.46 -38.87 19.83
C ALA A 441 29.38 -40.08 18.88
N VAL A 442 28.67 -39.96 17.75
CA VAL A 442 28.60 -40.99 16.72
C VAL A 442 29.98 -41.22 16.08
N ILE A 443 30.69 -40.14 15.74
CA ILE A 443 32.05 -40.23 15.18
C ILE A 443 32.99 -40.90 16.19
N ALA A 444 32.94 -40.53 17.47
CA ALA A 444 33.74 -41.14 18.52
C ALA A 444 33.43 -42.63 18.69
N ALA A 445 32.15 -43.02 18.71
CA ALA A 445 31.74 -44.42 18.77
C ALA A 445 32.25 -45.23 17.56
N PHE A 446 32.19 -44.65 16.36
CA PHE A 446 32.70 -45.27 15.14
C PHE A 446 34.22 -45.42 15.16
N ALA A 447 34.95 -44.41 15.65
CA ALA A 447 36.40 -44.47 15.83
C ALA A 447 36.81 -45.54 16.84
N VAL A 448 36.09 -45.66 17.97
CA VAL A 448 36.31 -46.74 18.97
C VAL A 448 36.04 -48.11 18.35
N LEU A 449 34.97 -48.25 17.57
CA LEU A 449 34.65 -49.50 16.88
C LEU A 449 35.76 -49.90 15.89
N ILE A 450 36.26 -48.97 15.08
CA ILE A 450 37.40 -49.21 14.18
C ILE A 450 38.65 -49.61 14.97
N TYR A 451 38.96 -48.91 16.06
CA TYR A 451 40.10 -49.24 16.92
C TYR A 451 40.00 -50.66 17.49
N LEU A 452 38.82 -51.06 17.99
CA LEU A 452 38.59 -52.41 18.50
C LEU A 452 38.76 -53.48 17.40
N ILE A 453 38.23 -53.23 16.20
CA ILE A 453 38.41 -54.15 15.06
C ILE A 453 39.89 -54.29 14.70
N THR A 454 40.63 -53.17 14.56
CA THR A 454 42.06 -53.20 14.19
C THR A 454 42.96 -53.81 15.27
N SER A 455 42.67 -53.58 16.55
CA SER A 455 43.43 -54.15 17.68
C SER A 455 43.19 -55.66 17.86
N SER A 456 41.96 -56.14 17.57
CA SER A 456 41.63 -57.58 17.61
C SER A 456 42.25 -58.37 16.44
N GLY A 457 42.54 -57.72 15.31
CA GLY A 457 43.25 -58.33 14.18
C GLY A 457 44.76 -58.50 14.38
N GLY A 458 45.35 -57.92 15.43
CA GLY A 458 46.80 -57.96 15.70
C GLY A 458 47.30 -59.14 16.54
N LEU A 459 46.42 -59.99 17.07
CA LEU A 459 46.78 -61.13 17.93
C LEU A 459 46.88 -62.48 17.18
N GLY A 460 46.79 -62.47 15.85
CA GLY A 460 46.86 -63.68 15.00
C GLY A 460 48.21 -63.94 14.32
N ALA A 461 49.26 -63.19 14.65
CA ALA A 461 50.59 -63.36 14.04
C ALA A 461 51.71 -63.24 15.08
N LEU A 462 51.80 -64.23 15.98
CA LEU A 462 53.04 -64.64 16.66
C LEU A 462 53.04 -66.16 16.81
#